data_AF-A0A2M6X7I1-F1
#
_entry.id   AF-A0A2M6X7I1-F1
#
_cell.length_a   1.000
_cell.length_b   1.000
_cell.length_c   1.000
_cell.angle_alpha   90.00
_cell.angle_beta   90.00
_cell.angle_gamma   90.00
#
_symmetry.space_group_name_H-M   'P 1'
#
loop_
_entity.id
_entity.type
_entity.pdbx_description
1 polymer ?
#
loop_
_entity_poly.entity_id
_entity_poly.type
_entity_poly.pdbx_seq_one_letter_code
_entity_poly.pdbx_strand_id
1 'polypeptide(L)'
;MHLNHKQIASVLGFLLCFAAAGSDVFASGTEEPVYVPSARSINHDHAAWTKVLSRYVTVEGGTSVVDYKRLKANQRELDSYIETLQSVAGTEFREFSGDQRLAFLINAYNAFTLRLILNNYPDKMTKTETKIVDGKDQTISIRSIRNIPVSRGFSNLGASPWKDKFFKLFSDEHSLDEIEHEMIRAKFNEPRIHFAVVCASIGCPMLRPEAYVADRLKDQLEDATISFLKLRPGHRFDPQTKTLYLSSIFDWYGKDFEKTGGTVKDFVAQRMASNPDEANLIKSSDTKIKFLDYDWSLNEKK
;
A
#
# COMPACT_ATOMS: atom_id res chain seq x y z
N MET A 1 -50.29 28.04 -18.39
CA MET A 1 -49.87 29.34 -17.84
C MET A 1 -49.09 30.05 -18.94
N HIS A 2 -49.66 31.17 -19.40
CA HIS A 2 -49.12 32.23 -20.26
C HIS A 2 -47.59 32.47 -20.13
N LEU A 3 -46.82 32.94 -21.13
CA LEU A 3 -47.09 33.76 -22.31
C LEU A 3 -45.93 33.64 -23.32
N ASN A 4 -46.25 33.94 -24.57
CA ASN A 4 -45.41 34.10 -25.76
C ASN A 4 -45.29 35.62 -26.04
N HIS A 5 -44.21 36.10 -26.72
CA HIS A 5 -44.16 37.23 -27.69
C HIS A 5 -42.82 37.99 -27.74
N LYS A 6 -42.16 38.02 -28.93
CA LYS A 6 -42.05 39.15 -29.91
C LYS A 6 -40.95 40.17 -29.53
N GLN A 7 -40.26 40.93 -30.39
CA GLN A 7 -40.04 41.10 -31.85
C GLN A 7 -38.95 42.22 -31.92
N ILE A 8 -37.95 42.13 -32.82
CA ILE A 8 -37.72 42.98 -34.03
C ILE A 8 -37.08 44.38 -33.87
N ALA A 9 -35.95 44.53 -34.59
CA ALA A 9 -35.35 45.69 -35.32
C ALA A 9 -34.96 46.97 -34.53
N SER A 10 -34.03 47.83 -34.94
CA SER A 10 -33.36 48.20 -36.22
C SER A 10 -32.12 49.07 -35.84
N VAL A 11 -31.03 49.29 -36.58
CA VAL A 11 -30.88 50.24 -37.71
C VAL A 11 -29.41 50.24 -38.23
N LEU A 12 -29.31 50.17 -39.57
CA LEU A 12 -28.33 50.67 -40.57
C LEU A 12 -26.89 51.11 -40.24
N GLY A 13 -25.98 50.72 -41.16
CA GLY A 13 -24.78 51.46 -41.57
C GLY A 13 -24.19 50.92 -42.89
N PHE A 14 -23.98 51.80 -43.87
CA PHE A 14 -23.84 51.58 -45.33
C PHE A 14 -22.45 51.11 -45.84
N LEU A 15 -22.47 50.39 -46.97
CA LEU A 15 -21.53 50.30 -48.12
C LEU A 15 -20.00 50.43 -47.92
N LEU A 16 -19.25 49.45 -48.45
CA LEU A 16 -18.41 49.65 -49.65
C LEU A 16 -17.93 48.32 -50.27
N CYS A 17 -18.20 48.15 -51.56
CA CYS A 17 -17.58 47.17 -52.44
C CYS A 17 -16.09 47.45 -52.60
N PHE A 18 -15.26 46.40 -52.56
CA PHE A 18 -14.17 46.22 -53.52
C PHE A 18 -13.93 44.71 -53.71
N ALA A 19 -14.14 44.26 -54.94
CA ALA A 19 -13.70 42.96 -55.40
C ALA A 19 -12.19 43.03 -55.69
N ALA A 20 -11.43 42.08 -55.15
CA ALA A 20 -10.13 41.72 -55.67
C ALA A 20 -10.01 40.20 -55.62
N ALA A 21 -9.99 39.59 -56.80
CA ALA A 21 -9.68 38.19 -57.01
C ALA A 21 -8.23 37.93 -56.60
N GLY A 22 -8.00 36.88 -55.81
CA GLY A 22 -6.68 36.46 -55.36
C GLY A 22 -6.70 35.01 -54.95
N SER A 23 -6.45 34.15 -55.93
CA SER A 23 -5.82 32.82 -55.89
C SER A 23 -5.96 31.95 -54.62
N ASP A 24 -6.49 30.75 -54.88
CA ASP A 24 -6.41 29.53 -54.08
C ASP A 24 -5.12 29.38 -53.25
N VAL A 25 -5.28 29.17 -51.94
CA VAL A 25 -4.54 28.16 -51.19
C VAL A 25 -5.51 27.56 -50.18
N PHE A 26 -6.02 26.36 -50.48
CA PHE A 26 -6.58 25.47 -49.47
C PHE A 26 -5.44 25.07 -48.52
N ALA A 27 -5.41 25.64 -47.33
CA ALA A 27 -4.72 25.05 -46.20
C ALA A 27 -5.77 24.38 -45.31
N SER A 28 -6.15 23.15 -45.67
CA SER A 28 -6.80 22.23 -44.74
C SER A 28 -5.76 21.81 -43.70
N GLY A 29 -5.51 22.66 -42.72
CA GLY A 29 -4.75 22.31 -41.53
C GLY A 29 -5.61 21.42 -40.66
N THR A 30 -5.61 20.10 -40.91
CA THR A 30 -5.90 19.14 -39.86
C THR A 30 -4.73 19.20 -38.90
N GLU A 31 -4.86 19.99 -37.83
CA GLU A 31 -3.95 19.84 -36.70
C GLU A 31 -4.16 18.43 -36.14
N GLU A 32 -3.29 17.52 -36.55
CA GLU A 32 -3.08 16.23 -35.89
C GLU A 32 -2.93 16.52 -34.39
N PRO A 33 -3.64 15.80 -33.50
CA PRO A 33 -3.48 15.99 -32.08
C PRO A 33 -2.01 15.75 -31.74
N VAL A 34 -1.33 16.80 -31.30
CA VAL A 34 0.04 16.73 -30.82
C VAL A 34 0.03 15.79 -29.62
N TYR A 35 0.52 14.57 -29.82
CA TYR A 35 0.84 13.66 -28.73
C TYR A 35 1.91 14.34 -27.89
N VAL A 36 1.50 14.92 -26.76
CA VAL A 36 2.40 15.38 -25.71
C VAL A 36 2.74 14.13 -24.90
N PRO A 37 3.98 13.62 -24.93
CA PRO A 37 4.36 12.49 -24.07
C PRO A 37 4.08 12.90 -22.63
N SER A 38 3.37 12.07 -21.89
CA SER A 38 3.10 12.33 -20.47
C SER A 38 4.43 12.48 -19.73
N ALA A 39 4.40 13.27 -18.65
CA ALA A 39 5.45 13.31 -17.65
C ALA A 39 5.98 11.90 -17.35
N ARG A 40 7.32 11.77 -17.24
CA ARG A 40 8.07 10.51 -17.08
C ARG A 40 7.25 9.41 -16.40
N SER A 41 7.01 8.32 -17.13
CA SER A 41 6.49 7.09 -16.55
C SER A 41 7.34 6.68 -15.36
N ILE A 42 6.72 6.26 -14.25
CA ILE A 42 7.47 5.80 -13.08
C ILE A 42 8.44 4.67 -13.46
N ASN A 43 9.63 4.66 -12.85
CA ASN A 43 10.52 3.51 -12.99
C ASN A 43 9.96 2.33 -12.18
N HIS A 44 9.48 1.30 -12.88
CA HIS A 44 8.90 0.08 -12.31
C HIS A 44 9.90 -0.82 -11.57
N ASP A 45 11.21 -0.55 -11.65
CA ASP A 45 12.22 -1.27 -10.86
C ASP A 45 12.27 -0.79 -9.41
N HIS A 46 11.65 0.36 -9.09
CA HIS A 46 11.62 0.93 -7.74
C HIS A 46 13.01 1.04 -7.08
N ALA A 47 14.08 1.27 -7.86
CA ALA A 47 15.46 1.25 -7.37
C ALA A 47 15.73 2.25 -6.23
N ALA A 48 15.09 3.43 -6.28
CA ALA A 48 15.15 4.40 -5.19
C ALA A 48 14.57 3.86 -3.87
N TRP A 49 13.50 3.06 -3.96
CA TRP A 49 12.90 2.41 -2.80
C TRP A 49 13.76 1.29 -2.24
N THR A 50 14.29 0.43 -3.12
CA THR A 50 15.27 -0.60 -2.73
C THR A 50 16.45 0.02 -1.99
N LYS A 51 16.95 1.18 -2.44
CA LYS A 51 18.04 1.90 -1.77
C LYS A 51 17.67 2.35 -0.35
N VAL A 52 16.44 2.82 -0.13
CA VAL A 52 15.96 3.16 1.22
C VAL A 52 15.88 1.90 2.07
N LEU A 53 15.20 0.86 1.59
CA LEU A 53 15.01 -0.39 2.31
C LEU A 53 16.35 -1.02 2.71
N SER A 54 17.30 -1.14 1.78
CA SER A 54 18.60 -1.76 2.06
C SER A 54 19.47 -0.99 3.07
N ARG A 55 19.19 0.31 3.30
CA ARG A 55 19.96 1.15 4.22
C ARG A 55 19.41 1.16 5.64
N TYR A 56 18.09 1.01 5.78
CA TYR A 56 17.40 1.24 7.04
C TYR A 56 16.68 0.00 7.58
N VAL A 57 16.54 -1.07 6.78
CA VAL A 57 15.90 -2.32 7.19
C VAL A 57 16.97 -3.40 7.33
N THR A 58 17.00 -4.06 8.50
CA THR A 58 17.82 -5.25 8.73
C THR A 58 16.93 -6.42 9.11
N VAL A 59 17.33 -7.63 8.72
CA VAL A 59 16.60 -8.87 9.08
C VAL A 59 17.39 -9.59 10.16
N GLU A 60 16.75 -9.81 11.30
CA GLU A 60 17.31 -10.46 12.48
C GLU A 60 16.34 -11.55 12.94
N GLY A 61 16.82 -12.80 13.05
CA GLY A 61 15.96 -13.92 13.48
C GLY A 61 14.73 -14.19 12.59
N GLY A 62 14.76 -13.76 11.33
CA GLY A 62 13.66 -13.88 10.36
C GLY A 62 12.60 -12.77 10.46
N THR A 63 12.77 -11.78 11.34
CA THR A 63 11.94 -10.58 11.42
C THR A 63 12.74 -9.36 10.97
N SER A 64 12.06 -8.38 10.37
CA SER A 64 12.70 -7.11 9.98
C SER A 64 12.63 -6.10 11.11
N VAL A 65 13.75 -5.44 11.40
CA VAL A 65 13.82 -4.23 12.23
C VAL A 65 14.20 -3.03 11.37
N VAL A 66 13.65 -1.86 11.71
CA VAL A 66 13.89 -0.62 10.96
C VAL A 66 14.61 0.40 11.85
N ASP A 67 15.69 0.99 11.32
CA ASP A 67 16.41 2.09 11.96
C ASP A 67 15.67 3.42 11.73
N TYR A 68 14.52 3.57 12.38
CA TYR A 68 13.66 4.75 12.27
C TYR A 68 14.38 6.03 12.70
N LYS A 69 15.28 5.96 13.69
CA LYS A 69 16.08 7.12 14.12
C LYS A 69 16.97 7.62 12.99
N ARG A 70 17.73 6.73 12.35
CA ARG A 70 18.61 7.10 11.24
C ARG A 70 17.80 7.49 10.00
N LEU A 71 16.68 6.82 9.73
CA LEU A 71 15.78 7.16 8.63
C LEU A 71 15.17 8.56 8.82
N LYS A 72 14.68 8.89 10.02
CA LYS A 72 14.15 10.22 10.38
C LYS A 72 15.19 11.32 10.13
N ALA A 73 16.44 11.09 10.52
CA ALA A 73 17.54 12.03 10.29
C ALA A 73 17.92 12.20 8.80
N ASN A 74 17.49 11.29 7.91
CA ASN A 74 17.89 11.25 6.50
C ASN A 74 16.69 11.02 5.55
N GLN A 75 15.55 11.65 5.85
CA GLN A 75 14.25 11.40 5.19
C GLN A 75 14.21 11.65 3.68
N ARG A 76 15.11 12.50 3.15
CA ARG A 76 15.07 12.94 1.75
C ARG A 76 14.96 11.78 0.74
N GLU A 77 15.64 10.65 0.98
CA GLU A 77 15.58 9.50 0.06
C GLU A 77 14.18 8.86 0.03
N LEU A 78 13.52 8.74 1.20
CA LEU A 78 12.14 8.27 1.29
C LEU A 78 11.17 9.29 0.69
N ASP A 79 11.37 10.58 0.99
CA ASP A 79 10.53 11.68 0.50
C ASP A 79 10.50 11.71 -1.02
N SER A 80 11.67 11.69 -1.66
CA SER A 80 11.76 11.69 -3.12
C SER A 80 11.14 10.45 -3.74
N TYR A 81 11.25 9.27 -3.11
CA TYR A 81 10.56 8.09 -3.61
C TYR A 81 9.04 8.23 -3.51
N ILE A 82 8.52 8.71 -2.38
CA ILE A 82 7.10 8.99 -2.20
C ILE A 82 6.61 9.99 -3.26
N GLU A 83 7.34 11.07 -3.51
CA GLU A 83 6.99 12.05 -4.56
C GLU A 83 6.82 11.38 -5.93
N THR A 84 7.65 10.39 -6.28
CA THR A 84 7.46 9.64 -7.54
C THR A 84 6.15 8.85 -7.55
N LEU A 85 5.77 8.21 -6.45
CA LEU A 85 4.50 7.50 -6.33
C LEU A 85 3.31 8.46 -6.48
N GLN A 86 3.37 9.60 -5.81
CA GLN A 86 2.31 10.61 -5.82
C GLN A 86 2.16 11.31 -7.19
N SER A 87 3.21 11.29 -8.02
CA SER A 87 3.20 11.88 -9.37
C SER A 87 2.48 11.02 -10.42
N VAL A 88 2.25 9.74 -10.14
CA VAL A 88 1.56 8.83 -11.07
C VAL A 88 0.09 9.24 -11.20
N ALA A 89 -0.34 9.52 -12.42
CA ALA A 89 -1.73 9.84 -12.72
C ALA A 89 -2.61 8.59 -12.69
N GLY A 90 -3.88 8.73 -12.35
CA GLY A 90 -4.82 7.60 -12.37
C GLY A 90 -5.00 6.99 -13.77
N THR A 91 -4.83 7.78 -14.84
CA THR A 91 -4.79 7.30 -16.23
C THR A 91 -3.58 6.41 -16.48
N GLU A 92 -2.39 6.84 -16.08
CA GLU A 92 -1.15 6.08 -16.20
C GLU A 92 -1.22 4.75 -15.44
N PHE A 93 -1.71 4.77 -14.20
CA PHE A 93 -1.85 3.56 -13.38
C PHE A 93 -2.77 2.50 -14.02
N ARG A 94 -3.78 2.92 -14.79
CA ARG A 94 -4.68 1.98 -15.50
C ARG A 94 -3.98 1.25 -16.63
N GLU A 95 -2.95 1.85 -17.23
CA GLU A 95 -2.16 1.26 -18.31
C GLU A 95 -1.13 0.24 -17.79
N PHE A 96 -0.81 0.25 -16.50
CA PHE A 96 0.09 -0.74 -15.91
C PHE A 96 -0.48 -2.16 -16.06
N SER A 97 0.39 -3.14 -16.26
CA SER A 97 0.02 -4.56 -16.17
C SER A 97 -0.45 -4.91 -14.74
N GLY A 98 -1.11 -6.07 -14.59
CA GLY A 98 -1.57 -6.53 -13.27
C GLY A 98 -0.44 -6.61 -12.24
N ASP A 99 0.69 -7.20 -12.62
CA ASP A 99 1.85 -7.36 -11.73
C ASP A 99 2.51 -5.99 -11.43
N GLN A 100 2.56 -5.07 -12.39
CA GLN A 100 3.03 -3.69 -12.14
C GLN A 100 2.12 -2.93 -11.17
N ARG A 101 0.79 -3.05 -11.30
CA ARG A 101 -0.16 -2.41 -10.37
C ARG A 101 -0.01 -2.96 -8.96
N LEU A 102 0.07 -4.28 -8.82
CA LEU A 102 0.19 -4.90 -7.50
C LEU A 102 1.54 -4.56 -6.84
N ALA A 103 2.64 -4.64 -7.58
CA ALA A 103 3.97 -4.23 -7.08
C ALA A 103 3.98 -2.74 -6.66
N PHE A 104 3.41 -1.86 -7.48
CA PHE A 104 3.27 -0.44 -7.18
C PHE A 104 2.50 -0.23 -5.86
N LEU A 105 1.33 -0.85 -5.71
CA LEU A 105 0.48 -0.69 -4.53
C LEU A 105 1.13 -1.23 -3.26
N ILE A 106 1.80 -2.39 -3.32
CA ILE A 106 2.54 -2.96 -2.18
C ILE A 106 3.67 -2.02 -1.76
N ASN A 107 4.45 -1.52 -2.72
CA ASN A 107 5.54 -0.59 -2.41
C ASN A 107 5.03 0.75 -1.87
N ALA A 108 3.92 1.26 -2.42
CA ALA A 108 3.28 2.47 -1.94
C ALA A 108 2.79 2.31 -0.50
N TYR A 109 2.06 1.22 -0.20
CA TYR A 109 1.63 0.90 1.16
C TYR A 109 2.81 0.90 2.13
N ASN A 110 3.88 0.17 1.82
CA ASN A 110 5.03 0.04 2.71
C ASN A 110 5.79 1.37 2.89
N ALA A 111 5.95 2.17 1.84
CA ALA A 111 6.58 3.48 1.93
C ALA A 111 5.74 4.48 2.75
N PHE A 112 4.42 4.47 2.57
CA PHE A 112 3.52 5.30 3.36
C PHE A 112 3.42 4.81 4.81
N THR A 113 3.55 3.50 5.09
CA THR A 113 3.70 3.00 6.46
C THR A 113 4.95 3.59 7.12
N LEU A 114 6.11 3.60 6.44
CA LEU A 114 7.31 4.24 6.99
C LEU A 114 7.08 5.74 7.22
N ARG A 115 6.45 6.45 6.28
CA ARG A 115 6.07 7.87 6.45
C ARG A 115 5.21 8.08 7.70
N LEU A 116 4.18 7.24 7.89
CA LEU A 116 3.28 7.31 9.03
C LEU A 116 4.04 7.15 10.35
N ILE A 117 4.96 6.18 10.42
CA ILE A 117 5.85 6.02 11.57
C ILE A 117 6.68 7.28 11.79
N LEU A 118 7.38 7.77 10.78
CA LEU A 118 8.29 8.92 10.91
C LEU A 118 7.56 10.21 11.30
N ASN A 119 6.33 10.43 10.85
CA ASN A 119 5.51 11.59 11.24
C ASN A 119 5.17 11.58 12.74
N ASN A 120 5.19 10.39 13.35
CA ASN A 120 4.86 10.15 14.75
C ASN A 120 6.06 9.71 15.60
N TYR A 121 7.25 9.63 15.00
CA TYR A 121 8.48 9.27 15.68
C TYR A 121 9.04 10.47 16.44
N PRO A 122 9.39 10.32 17.74
CA PRO A 122 9.82 11.45 18.55
C PRO A 122 11.18 11.99 18.07
N ASP A 123 11.32 13.31 18.03
CA ASP A 123 12.55 14.02 17.65
C ASP A 123 13.63 13.87 18.73
N LYS A 124 13.23 13.77 20.00
CA LYS A 124 14.11 13.48 21.13
C LYS A 124 13.88 12.06 21.64
N MET A 125 14.96 11.36 22.01
CA MET A 125 14.96 9.99 22.55
C MET A 125 14.26 9.83 23.91
N THR A 126 13.53 10.85 24.38
CA THR A 126 12.51 10.68 25.40
C THR A 126 11.39 9.88 24.74
N LYS A 127 11.14 8.64 25.19
CA LYS A 127 10.10 7.74 24.65
C LYS A 127 8.66 8.32 24.68
N THR A 128 8.50 9.60 24.99
CA THR A 128 7.28 10.33 25.23
C THR A 128 7.51 11.76 24.74
N GLU A 129 6.76 12.18 23.73
CA GLU A 129 6.64 13.60 23.35
C GLU A 129 5.18 14.04 23.45
N THR A 130 4.89 15.12 24.15
CA THR A 130 3.52 15.66 24.21
C THR A 130 3.24 16.46 22.95
N LYS A 131 2.28 16.02 22.12
CA LYS A 131 1.70 16.85 21.04
C LYS A 131 0.27 17.23 21.39
N ILE A 132 -0.15 18.42 20.98
CA ILE A 132 -1.55 18.83 21.03
C ILE A 132 -2.26 18.23 19.81
N VAL A 133 -3.19 17.33 20.04
CA VAL A 133 -4.09 16.77 19.01
C VAL A 133 -5.52 16.99 19.50
N ASP A 134 -6.33 17.67 18.68
CA ASP A 134 -7.69 18.15 19.01
C ASP A 134 -7.74 19.06 20.25
N GLY A 135 -6.74 19.94 20.42
CA GLY A 135 -6.68 20.88 21.54
C GLY A 135 -6.36 20.24 22.91
N LYS A 136 -5.91 18.98 22.93
CA LYS A 136 -5.53 18.25 24.15
C LYS A 136 -4.09 17.76 24.08
N ASP A 137 -3.38 17.87 25.20
CA ASP A 137 -2.07 17.26 25.40
C ASP A 137 -2.18 15.74 25.25
N GLN A 138 -1.43 15.19 24.31
CA GLN A 138 -1.29 13.75 24.10
C GLN A 138 0.18 13.37 24.13
N THR A 139 0.55 12.57 25.13
CA THR A 139 1.85 11.88 25.18
C THR A 139 1.93 10.88 24.03
N ILE A 140 2.76 11.17 23.04
CA ILE A 140 3.10 10.29 21.92
C ILE A 140 4.29 9.42 22.34
N SER A 141 4.00 8.14 22.56
CA SER A 141 4.99 7.09 22.69
C SER A 141 4.68 6.03 21.64
N ILE A 142 5.35 6.07 20.49
CA ILE A 142 5.17 5.04 19.45
C ILE A 142 5.90 3.74 19.78
N ARG A 143 5.76 3.25 21.02
CA ARG A 143 6.19 1.88 21.38
C ARG A 143 5.37 0.81 20.65
N SER A 144 4.18 1.17 20.18
CA SER A 144 3.30 0.35 19.36
C SER A 144 2.72 1.19 18.24
N ILE A 145 2.55 0.59 17.07
CA ILE A 145 1.85 1.20 15.94
C ILE A 145 0.41 1.61 16.32
N ARG A 146 -0.24 0.88 17.24
CA ARG A 146 -1.60 1.19 17.71
C ARG A 146 -1.69 2.44 18.57
N ASN A 147 -0.55 2.99 19.02
CA ASN A 147 -0.50 4.22 19.81
C ASN A 147 -0.37 5.48 18.95
N ILE A 148 -0.31 5.34 17.62
CA ILE A 148 -0.30 6.52 16.74
C ILE A 148 -1.63 7.27 16.93
N PRO A 149 -1.59 8.59 17.21
CA PRO A 149 -2.80 9.39 17.29
C PRO A 149 -3.58 9.32 15.99
N VAL A 150 -4.89 9.17 16.12
CA VAL A 150 -5.86 9.09 15.03
C VAL A 150 -6.76 10.32 15.06
N SER A 151 -7.03 10.87 13.88
CA SER A 151 -7.89 12.03 13.68
C SER A 151 -9.30 11.66 14.12
N ARG A 152 -9.79 12.29 15.19
CA ARG A 152 -11.05 11.87 15.82
C ARG A 152 -12.25 12.54 15.13
N GLY A 153 -13.10 11.73 14.51
CA GLY A 153 -14.50 12.09 14.28
C GLY A 153 -15.35 11.95 15.56
N PHE A 154 -16.61 12.36 15.52
CA PHE A 154 -17.54 12.40 16.67
C PHE A 154 -17.82 11.04 17.38
N SER A 155 -17.22 9.93 16.95
CA SER A 155 -17.37 8.60 17.57
C SER A 155 -16.02 7.85 17.65
N ASN A 156 -15.76 7.23 18.81
CA ASN A 156 -14.51 6.51 19.11
C ASN A 156 -14.53 5.02 18.68
N LEU A 157 -15.58 4.56 17.99
CA LEU A 157 -15.66 3.17 17.54
C LEU A 157 -14.91 3.00 16.22
N GLY A 158 -13.84 2.18 16.21
CA GLY A 158 -13.13 1.79 14.99
C GLY A 158 -12.00 2.73 14.54
N ALA A 159 -11.52 3.61 15.43
CA ALA A 159 -10.38 4.48 15.18
C ALA A 159 -9.09 3.64 14.98
N SER A 160 -8.40 3.90 13.86
CA SER A 160 -7.32 3.06 13.36
C SER A 160 -6.30 3.96 12.67
N PRO A 161 -5.00 3.91 13.03
CA PRO A 161 -3.94 4.69 12.37
C PRO A 161 -3.91 4.53 10.85
N TRP A 162 -4.41 3.40 10.35
CA TRP A 162 -4.45 3.07 8.93
C TRP A 162 -5.60 3.73 8.17
N LYS A 163 -6.61 4.27 8.86
CA LYS A 163 -7.81 4.88 8.25
C LYS A 163 -7.71 6.38 8.03
N ASP A 164 -6.76 7.04 8.67
CA ASP A 164 -6.52 8.47 8.46
C ASP A 164 -5.98 8.69 7.05
N LYS A 165 -6.55 9.67 6.33
CA LYS A 165 -6.03 10.11 5.03
C LYS A 165 -4.87 11.07 5.26
N PHE A 166 -3.68 10.72 4.77
CA PHE A 166 -2.47 11.54 5.01
C PHE A 166 -1.52 11.65 3.81
N PHE A 167 -1.85 11.01 2.69
CA PHE A 167 -1.08 11.08 1.45
C PHE A 167 -2.01 11.16 0.26
N LYS A 168 -1.45 11.51 -0.91
CA LYS A 168 -2.18 11.52 -2.18
C LYS A 168 -1.70 10.43 -3.10
N LEU A 169 -2.63 9.76 -3.77
CA LEU A 169 -2.36 8.95 -4.96
C LEU A 169 -3.41 9.30 -6.00
N PHE A 170 -3.01 9.36 -7.27
CA PHE A 170 -3.94 9.67 -8.38
C PHE A 170 -4.72 10.98 -8.17
N SER A 171 -4.09 11.97 -7.52
CA SER A 171 -4.64 13.28 -7.12
C SER A 171 -5.62 13.30 -5.93
N ASP A 172 -6.10 12.14 -5.47
CA ASP A 172 -7.02 12.04 -4.33
C ASP A 172 -6.29 11.72 -3.02
N GLU A 173 -6.88 12.16 -1.90
CA GLU A 173 -6.37 11.83 -0.56
C GLU A 173 -6.76 10.41 -0.16
N HIS A 174 -5.76 9.65 0.30
CA HIS A 174 -5.89 8.24 0.59
C HIS A 174 -5.34 7.86 1.97
N SER A 175 -5.83 6.72 2.46
CA SER A 175 -5.36 6.04 3.67
C SER A 175 -4.68 4.71 3.32
N LEU A 176 -3.94 4.14 4.28
CA LEU A 176 -3.34 2.81 4.11
C LEU A 176 -4.41 1.73 3.96
N ASP A 177 -5.52 1.87 4.71
CA ASP A 177 -6.69 0.99 4.67
C ASP A 177 -7.31 0.95 3.26
N GLU A 178 -7.42 2.09 2.58
CA GLU A 178 -7.93 2.16 1.21
C GLU A 178 -7.01 1.44 0.21
N ILE A 179 -5.68 1.57 0.34
CA ILE A 179 -4.73 0.81 -0.50
C ILE A 179 -4.94 -0.70 -0.28
N GLU A 180 -4.95 -1.16 0.97
CA GLU A 180 -5.06 -2.59 1.28
C GLU A 180 -6.43 -3.15 0.85
N HIS A 181 -7.52 -2.55 1.30
CA HIS A 181 -8.85 -3.12 1.16
C HIS A 181 -9.48 -2.84 -0.21
N GLU A 182 -9.39 -1.61 -0.71
CA GLU A 182 -10.11 -1.18 -1.91
C GLU A 182 -9.30 -1.34 -3.20
N MET A 183 -7.98 -1.13 -3.12
CA MET A 183 -7.11 -1.21 -4.29
C MET A 183 -6.44 -2.57 -4.47
N ILE A 184 -6.01 -3.22 -3.38
CA ILE A 184 -5.38 -4.54 -3.43
C ILE A 184 -6.44 -5.65 -3.29
N ARG A 185 -7.05 -5.81 -2.12
CA ARG A 185 -7.89 -6.97 -1.80
C ARG A 185 -9.17 -7.07 -2.64
N ALA A 186 -9.73 -5.94 -3.06
CA ALA A 186 -10.91 -5.93 -3.92
C ALA A 186 -10.61 -6.17 -5.42
N LYS A 187 -9.34 -6.01 -5.85
CA LYS A 187 -8.95 -6.09 -7.27
C LYS A 187 -8.08 -7.29 -7.60
N PHE A 188 -7.38 -7.86 -6.62
CA PHE A 188 -6.45 -8.96 -6.81
C PHE A 188 -6.87 -10.16 -5.96
N ASN A 189 -6.91 -11.35 -6.59
CA ASN A 189 -7.09 -12.62 -5.88
C ASN A 189 -5.73 -13.18 -5.45
N GLU A 190 -5.01 -12.43 -4.62
CA GLU A 190 -3.64 -12.75 -4.20
C GLU A 190 -3.54 -12.71 -2.67
N PRO A 191 -3.70 -13.86 -1.97
CA PRO A 191 -3.67 -13.89 -0.51
C PRO A 191 -2.29 -13.65 0.08
N ARG A 192 -1.21 -13.78 -0.72
CA ARG A 192 0.16 -13.56 -0.23
C ARG A 192 0.48 -12.09 0.05
N ILE A 193 -0.40 -11.17 -0.35
CA ILE A 193 -0.26 -9.74 0.01
C ILE A 193 -0.18 -9.54 1.52
N HIS A 194 -0.81 -10.40 2.32
CA HIS A 194 -0.78 -10.35 3.79
C HIS A 194 0.62 -10.55 4.38
N PHE A 195 1.58 -10.99 3.57
CA PHE A 195 3.00 -11.12 3.94
C PHE A 195 3.88 -10.06 3.29
N ALA A 196 3.28 -9.14 2.52
CA ALA A 196 3.98 -8.14 1.72
C ALA A 196 3.61 -6.70 2.09
N VAL A 197 2.38 -6.45 2.53
CA VAL A 197 1.94 -5.16 3.09
C VAL A 197 2.13 -5.19 4.61
N VAL A 198 3.13 -4.47 5.11
CA VAL A 198 3.57 -4.62 6.51
C VAL A 198 3.17 -3.44 7.38
N CYS A 199 2.78 -3.72 8.62
CA CYS A 199 2.20 -2.76 9.56
C CYS A 199 3.20 -2.23 10.61
N ALA A 200 4.50 -2.37 10.35
CA ALA A 200 5.60 -1.91 11.21
C ALA A 200 5.61 -2.47 12.65
N SER A 201 5.01 -3.64 12.89
CA SER A 201 5.03 -4.29 14.22
C SER A 201 5.93 -5.53 14.25
N ILE A 202 6.36 -5.95 15.45
CA ILE A 202 7.19 -7.15 15.66
C ILE A 202 6.47 -8.42 15.19
N GLY A 203 5.16 -8.53 15.43
CA GLY A 203 4.35 -9.66 14.99
C GLY A 203 4.07 -9.70 13.47
N CYS A 204 4.46 -8.66 12.74
CA CYS A 204 4.21 -8.52 11.31
C CYS A 204 5.18 -9.40 10.49
N PRO A 205 4.78 -9.82 9.28
CA PRO A 205 5.71 -10.28 8.27
C PRO A 205 6.83 -9.28 8.03
N MET A 206 7.98 -9.78 7.58
CA MET A 206 9.16 -8.94 7.39
C MET A 206 8.93 -7.91 6.28
N LEU A 207 9.30 -6.66 6.55
CA LEU A 207 9.58 -5.69 5.50
C LEU A 207 10.81 -6.18 4.74
N ARG A 208 10.66 -6.50 3.45
CA ARG A 208 11.81 -6.92 2.63
C ARG A 208 12.83 -5.78 2.51
N PRO A 209 14.15 -6.06 2.51
CA PRO A 209 15.19 -5.06 2.27
C PRO A 209 15.34 -4.69 0.78
N GLU A 210 14.34 -4.97 -0.05
CA GLU A 210 14.25 -4.65 -1.47
C GLU A 210 12.79 -4.38 -1.87
N ALA A 211 12.58 -3.60 -2.93
CA ALA A 211 11.26 -3.33 -3.48
C ALA A 211 10.64 -4.56 -4.16
N TYR A 212 9.31 -4.61 -4.19
CA TYR A 212 8.59 -5.53 -5.07
C TYR A 212 8.62 -5.03 -6.50
N VAL A 213 8.90 -5.88 -7.48
CA VAL A 213 8.96 -5.51 -8.90
C VAL A 213 8.18 -6.52 -9.74
N ALA A 214 7.53 -6.07 -10.81
CA ALA A 214 6.58 -6.87 -11.57
C ALA A 214 7.15 -8.22 -12.02
N ASP A 215 8.35 -8.20 -12.62
CA ASP A 215 9.00 -9.38 -13.18
C ASP A 215 9.36 -10.46 -12.15
N ARG A 216 9.45 -10.09 -10.86
CA ARG A 216 9.78 -11.02 -9.75
C ARG A 216 8.68 -11.11 -8.70
N LEU A 217 7.53 -10.47 -8.93
CA LEU A 217 6.53 -10.24 -7.89
C LEU A 217 6.05 -11.54 -7.25
N LYS A 218 5.75 -12.55 -8.08
CA LYS A 218 5.25 -13.84 -7.62
C LYS A 218 6.25 -14.58 -6.75
N ASP A 219 7.52 -14.54 -7.12
CA ASP A 219 8.61 -15.17 -6.37
C ASP A 219 8.87 -14.42 -5.06
N GLN A 220 8.83 -13.07 -5.08
CA GLN A 220 8.99 -12.25 -3.88
C GLN A 220 7.84 -12.45 -2.89
N LEU A 221 6.61 -12.56 -3.37
CA LEU A 221 5.43 -12.87 -2.54
C LEU A 221 5.52 -14.28 -1.94
N GLU A 222 5.96 -15.26 -2.72
CA GLU A 222 6.15 -16.62 -2.24
C GLU A 222 7.27 -16.71 -1.19
N ASP A 223 8.40 -16.07 -1.44
CA ASP A 223 9.53 -16.01 -0.52
C ASP A 223 9.16 -15.32 0.81
N ALA A 224 8.41 -14.21 0.75
CA ALA A 224 7.90 -13.54 1.95
C ALA A 224 6.96 -14.46 2.75
N THR A 225 6.09 -15.19 2.06
CA THR A 225 5.16 -16.15 2.68
C THR A 225 5.91 -17.28 3.38
N ILE A 226 6.84 -17.92 2.67
CA ILE A 226 7.63 -19.05 3.19
C ILE A 226 8.49 -18.59 4.38
N SER A 227 9.12 -17.41 4.27
CA SER A 227 9.94 -16.84 5.33
C SER A 227 9.13 -16.61 6.60
N PHE A 228 7.91 -16.06 6.47
CA PHE A 228 7.02 -15.85 7.61
C PHE A 228 6.57 -17.17 8.27
N LEU A 229 6.23 -18.18 7.47
CA LEU A 229 5.84 -19.51 7.97
C LEU A 229 7.01 -20.28 8.62
N LYS A 230 8.26 -19.92 8.33
CA LYS A 230 9.46 -20.53 8.94
C LYS A 230 9.83 -19.92 10.30
N LEU A 231 9.25 -18.78 10.69
CA LEU A 231 9.55 -18.11 11.95
C LEU A 231 9.27 -19.01 13.17
N ARG A 232 10.31 -19.24 13.99
CA ARG A 232 10.24 -20.02 15.24
C ARG A 232 10.39 -19.13 16.48
N PRO A 233 9.79 -19.49 17.63
CA PRO A 233 8.95 -20.67 17.89
C PRO A 233 7.50 -20.56 17.35
N GLY A 234 7.22 -19.55 16.51
CA GLY A 234 5.91 -19.17 15.98
C GLY A 234 5.12 -20.28 15.28
N HIS A 235 5.04 -20.21 13.95
CA HIS A 235 4.26 -21.16 13.16
C HIS A 235 4.83 -22.57 13.33
N ARG A 236 4.01 -23.58 13.60
CA ARG A 236 4.43 -24.99 13.70
C ARG A 236 3.23 -25.93 13.71
N PHE A 237 3.47 -27.18 13.34
CA PHE A 237 2.51 -28.27 13.51
C PHE A 237 3.00 -29.24 14.58
N ASP A 238 2.12 -29.59 15.52
CA ASP A 238 2.34 -30.63 16.52
C ASP A 238 1.49 -31.87 16.15
N PRO A 239 2.11 -32.96 15.66
CA PRO A 239 1.38 -34.15 15.24
C PRO A 239 0.81 -34.96 16.42
N GLN A 240 1.37 -34.83 17.64
CA GLN A 240 0.88 -35.57 18.80
C GLN A 240 -0.47 -35.03 19.27
N THR A 241 -0.60 -33.71 19.29
CA THR A 241 -1.84 -33.02 19.67
C THR A 241 -2.74 -32.70 18.47
N LYS A 242 -2.27 -32.94 17.24
CA LYS A 242 -2.89 -32.49 15.98
C LYS A 242 -3.19 -30.98 16.00
N THR A 243 -2.25 -30.17 16.46
CA THR A 243 -2.41 -28.71 16.58
C THR A 243 -1.51 -27.97 15.62
N LEU A 244 -2.11 -27.14 14.75
CA LEU A 244 -1.42 -26.21 13.88
C LEU A 244 -1.43 -24.82 14.51
N TYR A 245 -0.26 -24.33 14.93
CA TYR A 245 -0.09 -23.01 15.52
C TYR A 245 0.20 -22.00 14.42
N LEU A 246 -0.61 -20.94 14.31
CA LEU A 246 -0.48 -19.92 13.26
C LEU A 246 -0.57 -18.50 13.83
N SER A 247 0.01 -17.52 13.13
CA SER A 247 -0.24 -16.11 13.43
C SER A 247 -1.73 -15.77 13.30
N SER A 248 -2.18 -14.79 14.11
CA SER A 248 -3.53 -14.21 14.02
C SER A 248 -3.87 -13.61 12.64
N ILE A 249 -2.88 -13.36 11.77
CA ILE A 249 -3.13 -12.97 10.36
C ILE A 249 -4.03 -13.97 9.64
N PHE A 250 -3.85 -15.26 9.91
CA PHE A 250 -4.67 -16.32 9.30
C PHE A 250 -6.10 -16.35 9.86
N ASP A 251 -6.34 -15.78 11.04
CA ASP A 251 -7.68 -15.60 11.62
C ASP A 251 -8.37 -14.40 10.96
N TRP A 252 -7.72 -13.23 11.00
CA TRP A 252 -8.27 -11.96 10.52
C TRP A 252 -8.55 -11.98 9.01
N TYR A 253 -7.71 -12.68 8.24
CA TYR A 253 -7.77 -12.71 6.79
C TYR A 253 -8.06 -14.09 6.20
N GLY A 254 -8.55 -15.05 7.01
CA GLY A 254 -8.81 -16.43 6.60
C GLY A 254 -9.56 -16.56 5.25
N LYS A 255 -10.58 -15.72 5.05
CA LYS A 255 -11.38 -15.70 3.82
C LYS A 255 -10.59 -15.38 2.55
N ASP A 256 -9.51 -14.60 2.64
CA ASP A 256 -8.71 -14.27 1.47
C ASP A 256 -7.90 -15.47 0.99
N PHE A 257 -7.41 -16.30 1.92
CA PHE A 257 -6.77 -17.57 1.57
C PHE A 257 -7.76 -18.53 0.92
N GLU A 258 -9.02 -18.51 1.37
CA GLU A 258 -10.07 -19.40 0.86
C GLU A 258 -10.56 -19.06 -0.55
N LYS A 259 -10.49 -17.79 -0.96
CA LYS A 259 -10.87 -17.34 -2.32
C LYS A 259 -10.04 -17.97 -3.45
N THR A 260 -8.88 -18.55 -3.13
CA THR A 260 -8.00 -19.21 -4.12
C THR A 260 -8.27 -20.71 -4.29
N GLY A 261 -9.35 -21.24 -3.69
CA GLY A 261 -9.82 -22.61 -3.93
C GLY A 261 -9.32 -23.65 -2.93
N GLY A 262 -8.89 -23.24 -1.74
CA GLY A 262 -8.48 -24.13 -0.65
C GLY A 262 -8.84 -23.58 0.72
N THR A 263 -8.36 -24.20 1.79
CA THR A 263 -8.48 -23.70 3.17
C THR A 263 -7.17 -23.05 3.63
N VAL A 264 -7.19 -22.35 4.77
CA VAL A 264 -5.95 -21.92 5.46
C VAL A 264 -4.99 -23.10 5.67
N LYS A 265 -5.51 -24.29 6.01
CA LYS A 265 -4.68 -25.49 6.18
C LYS A 265 -4.04 -25.93 4.87
N ASP A 266 -4.76 -25.87 3.74
CA ASP A 266 -4.19 -26.19 2.43
C ASP A 266 -3.08 -25.21 2.06
N PHE A 267 -3.32 -23.91 2.26
CA PHE A 267 -2.36 -22.86 1.98
C PHE A 267 -1.04 -23.06 2.77
N VAL A 268 -1.17 -23.38 4.07
CA VAL A 268 -0.01 -23.61 4.96
C VAL A 268 0.66 -24.95 4.68
N ALA A 269 -0.09 -26.03 4.48
CA ALA A 269 0.45 -27.37 4.26
C ALA A 269 1.37 -27.41 3.03
N GLN A 270 1.02 -26.68 1.96
CA GLN A 270 1.85 -26.59 0.75
C GLN A 270 3.24 -25.97 0.99
N ARG A 271 3.42 -25.19 2.05
CA ARG A 271 4.62 -24.36 2.28
C ARG A 271 5.40 -24.73 3.53
N MET A 272 4.72 -25.27 4.53
CA MET A 272 5.28 -25.56 5.84
C MET A 272 5.54 -27.06 6.06
N ALA A 273 4.81 -27.95 5.39
CA ALA A 273 4.97 -29.38 5.58
C ALA A 273 6.32 -29.88 5.03
N SER A 274 6.95 -30.80 5.74
CA SER A 274 8.25 -31.38 5.38
C SER A 274 8.11 -32.53 4.37
N ASN A 275 6.94 -33.15 4.31
CA ASN A 275 6.63 -34.27 3.42
C ASN A 275 5.10 -34.39 3.16
N PRO A 276 4.67 -35.23 2.19
CA PRO A 276 3.25 -35.40 1.88
C PRO A 276 2.38 -35.92 3.03
N ASP A 277 2.91 -36.75 3.91
CA ASP A 277 2.15 -37.31 5.04
C ASP A 277 1.86 -36.22 6.09
N GLU A 278 2.85 -35.39 6.42
CA GLU A 278 2.66 -34.22 7.29
C GLU A 278 1.67 -33.23 6.65
N ALA A 279 1.75 -33.01 5.33
CA ALA A 279 0.79 -32.16 4.64
C ALA A 279 -0.64 -32.71 4.76
N ASN A 280 -0.84 -34.02 4.62
CA ASN A 280 -2.14 -34.66 4.78
C ASN A 280 -2.65 -34.60 6.23
N LEU A 281 -1.77 -34.74 7.22
CA LEU A 281 -2.11 -34.55 8.63
C LEU A 281 -2.54 -33.11 8.91
N ILE A 282 -1.81 -32.11 8.41
CA ILE A 282 -2.16 -30.68 8.56
C ILE A 282 -3.56 -30.40 7.98
N LYS A 283 -3.85 -30.94 6.78
CA LYS A 283 -5.13 -30.74 6.08
C LYS A 283 -6.30 -31.50 6.69
N SER A 284 -6.05 -32.48 7.55
CA SER A 284 -7.11 -33.28 8.18
C SER A 284 -8.14 -32.42 8.93
N SER A 285 -9.40 -32.84 8.90
CA SER A 285 -10.49 -32.22 9.68
C SER A 285 -10.21 -32.26 11.19
N ASP A 286 -9.46 -33.25 11.66
CA ASP A 286 -9.10 -33.41 13.07
C ASP A 286 -8.06 -32.39 13.55
N THR A 287 -7.30 -31.80 12.64
CA THR A 287 -6.25 -30.84 13.00
C THR A 287 -6.88 -29.53 13.44
N LYS A 288 -6.55 -29.06 14.65
CA LYS A 288 -7.07 -27.79 15.18
C LYS A 288 -6.09 -26.67 14.88
N ILE A 289 -6.60 -25.51 14.48
CA ILE A 289 -5.78 -24.30 14.36
C ILE A 289 -5.82 -23.59 15.71
N LYS A 290 -4.64 -23.22 16.23
CA LYS A 290 -4.50 -22.34 17.38
C LYS A 290 -3.77 -21.07 16.95
N PHE A 291 -4.45 -19.94 17.02
CA PHE A 291 -3.85 -18.66 16.71
C PHE A 291 -2.96 -18.16 17.85
N LEU A 292 -1.83 -17.57 17.48
CA LEU A 292 -0.82 -17.02 18.37
C LEU A 292 -1.08 -15.54 18.65
N ASP A 293 -0.65 -15.09 19.83
CA ASP A 293 -0.67 -13.67 20.19
C ASP A 293 0.15 -12.85 19.19
N TYR A 294 -0.34 -11.64 18.90
CA TYR A 294 0.29 -10.74 17.94
C TYR A 294 0.97 -9.58 18.65
N ASP A 295 2.30 -9.48 18.50
CA ASP A 295 3.09 -8.41 19.10
C ASP A 295 2.96 -7.11 18.28
N TRP A 296 2.18 -6.18 18.82
CA TRP A 296 1.93 -4.86 18.24
C TRP A 296 3.07 -3.85 18.51
N SER A 297 4.12 -4.23 19.23
CA SER A 297 5.26 -3.35 19.47
C SER A 297 5.92 -2.95 18.16
N LEU A 298 6.40 -1.71 18.09
CA LEU A 298 7.08 -1.20 16.90
C LEU A 298 8.35 -2.02 16.62
N ASN A 299 8.58 -2.35 15.35
CA ASN A 299 9.78 -3.07 14.91
C ASN A 299 11.02 -2.15 14.79
N GLU A 300 11.30 -1.35 15.81
CA GLU A 300 12.43 -0.43 15.83
C GLU A 300 13.76 -1.15 16.14
N LYS A 301 14.83 -0.70 15.48
CA LYS A 301 16.20 -1.07 15.87
C LYS A 301 16.55 -0.43 17.22
N LYS A 302 16.95 -1.26 18.18
CA LYS A 302 17.34 -0.84 19.54
C LYS A 302 18.78 -0.36 19.62
#